data_AF-L2GPT0-F1
#
_entry.id   AF-L2GPT0-F1
#
_cell.length_a   1.000
_cell.length_b   1.000
_cell.length_c   1.000
_cell.angle_alpha   90.00
_cell.angle_beta   90.00
_cell.angle_gamma   90.00
#
_symmetry.space_group_name_H-M   'P 1'
#
loop_
_entity.id
_entity.type
_entity.pdbx_description
1 polymer ?
#
loop_
_entity_poly.entity_id
_entity_poly.type
_entity_poly.pdbx_seq_one_letter_code
_entity_poly.pdbx_strand_id
1 'polypeptide(L)'
;MMFLFYLLTVFAFLKSKRKVFNVNVLISQEYLNAYEQTHPSLGTDLMTIALALESAFNNSTMAKSNGYEIAFEIFTPVDNPFLAKMGLQICEGSISNILDLLNDVNRFDNTHHYILLLPCPPVMFNEIFNSVGIDVPIVDYPSNIECSKRIAIFYEANYQQLFSSFSNALLKIINAPPSDYNTVTESALGDEGLKTSITINDNTIYNILSSKCFLNARG
;
A
#
# COMPACT_ATOMS: atom_id res chain seq x y z
N MET A 1 -33.16 8.72 48.04
CA MET A 1 -32.92 9.66 46.92
C MET A 1 -31.42 9.86 46.74
N MET A 2 -30.65 8.81 46.43
CA MET A 2 -29.18 8.88 46.42
C MET A 2 -28.52 7.71 45.65
N PHE A 3 -29.04 7.39 44.45
CA PHE A 3 -28.53 6.28 43.63
C PHE A 3 -28.55 6.60 42.12
N LEU A 4 -28.45 7.89 41.75
CA LEU A 4 -28.58 8.33 40.36
C LEU A 4 -27.38 9.15 39.84
N PHE A 5 -26.20 9.06 40.48
CA PHE A 5 -25.04 9.89 40.12
C PHE A 5 -23.76 9.12 39.75
N TYR A 6 -23.77 7.78 39.74
CA TYR A 6 -22.57 6.97 39.48
C TYR A 6 -22.56 6.22 38.15
N LEU A 7 -23.47 6.55 37.23
CA LEU A 7 -23.53 6.00 35.86
C LEU A 7 -23.23 7.07 34.79
N LEU A 8 -22.49 8.11 35.18
CA LEU A 8 -21.94 9.15 34.29
C LEU A 8 -20.41 9.14 34.26
N THR A 9 -19.79 8.03 34.66
CA THR A 9 -18.35 7.83 34.47
C THR A 9 -18.06 7.33 33.07
N VAL A 10 -17.69 8.30 32.23
CA VAL A 10 -16.60 8.19 31.26
C VAL A 10 -16.90 7.32 30.03
N PHE A 11 -17.90 7.70 29.23
CA PHE A 11 -17.65 7.73 27.78
C PHE A 11 -16.77 8.96 27.49
N ALA A 12 -15.51 8.90 27.92
CA ALA A 12 -14.49 9.66 27.22
C ALA A 12 -14.50 9.07 25.81
N PHE A 13 -15.15 9.78 24.87
CA PHE A 13 -14.88 9.61 23.46
C PHE A 13 -13.37 9.78 23.30
N LEU A 14 -12.63 8.67 23.34
CA LEU A 14 -11.24 8.61 22.92
C LEU A 14 -11.27 9.10 21.49
N LYS A 15 -10.88 10.36 21.29
CA LYS A 15 -10.78 10.96 19.97
C LYS A 15 -9.82 10.08 19.18
N SER A 16 -10.36 9.40 18.19
CA SER A 16 -9.61 8.48 17.34
C SER A 16 -8.37 9.18 16.80
N LYS A 17 -7.21 8.56 16.96
CA LYS A 17 -5.93 9.04 16.44
C LYS A 17 -5.85 8.61 14.98
N ARG A 18 -6.58 9.32 14.12
CA ARG A 18 -6.54 9.08 12.68
C ARG A 18 -5.16 9.47 12.13
N LYS A 19 -4.52 8.57 11.39
CA LYS A 19 -3.27 8.80 10.67
C LYS A 19 -3.56 8.82 9.18
N VAL A 20 -3.11 9.86 8.50
CA VAL A 20 -3.30 10.02 7.05
C VAL A 20 -1.98 9.82 6.33
N PHE A 21 -1.97 8.90 5.37
CA PHE A 21 -0.82 8.56 4.55
C PHE A 21 -1.03 9.06 3.13
N ASN A 22 -0.26 10.07 2.75
CA ASN A 22 -0.29 10.64 1.40
C ASN A 22 0.61 9.82 0.48
N VAL A 23 0.03 9.25 -0.56
CA VAL A 23 0.70 8.33 -1.48
C VAL A 23 0.61 8.86 -2.90
N ASN A 24 1.75 9.25 -3.45
CA ASN A 24 1.85 9.60 -4.87
C ASN A 24 2.00 8.30 -5.69
N VAL A 25 1.04 8.04 -6.57
CA VAL A 25 1.08 6.91 -7.50
C VAL A 25 1.47 7.43 -8.88
N LEU A 26 2.65 7.06 -9.34
CA LEU A 26 3.13 7.33 -10.68
C LEU A 26 2.76 6.17 -11.57
N ILE A 27 2.07 6.45 -12.68
CA ILE A 27 1.53 5.44 -13.57
C ILE A 27 2.09 5.73 -14.96
N SER A 28 2.86 4.78 -15.52
CA SER A 28 3.27 4.92 -16.92
C SER A 28 2.06 4.91 -17.85
N GLN A 29 2.13 5.66 -18.94
CA GLN A 29 1.03 5.70 -19.91
C GLN A 29 0.79 4.32 -20.51
N GLU A 30 1.86 3.54 -20.71
CA GLU A 30 1.81 2.17 -21.21
C GLU A 30 1.07 1.24 -20.23
N TYR A 31 1.34 1.35 -18.91
CA TYR A 31 0.59 0.59 -17.90
C TYR A 31 -0.88 0.94 -17.96
N LEU A 32 -1.21 2.23 -17.92
CA LEU A 32 -2.59 2.71 -17.93
C LEU A 32 -3.34 2.20 -19.16
N ASN A 33 -2.75 2.39 -20.34
CA ASN A 33 -3.31 1.94 -21.61
C ASN A 33 -3.51 0.42 -21.67
N ALA A 34 -2.60 -0.37 -21.11
CA ALA A 34 -2.70 -1.83 -21.11
C ALA A 34 -3.76 -2.32 -20.14
N TYR A 35 -3.85 -1.73 -18.95
CA TYR A 35 -4.81 -2.11 -17.92
C TYR A 35 -6.26 -1.75 -18.32
N GLU A 36 -6.46 -0.56 -18.88
CA GLU A 36 -7.80 -0.07 -19.27
C GLU A 36 -8.38 -0.77 -20.51
N GLN A 37 -7.61 -1.63 -21.18
CA GLN A 37 -8.14 -2.53 -22.22
C GLN A 37 -9.01 -3.64 -21.64
N THR A 38 -8.76 -4.03 -20.39
CA THR A 38 -9.39 -5.19 -19.74
C THR A 38 -10.20 -4.82 -18.51
N HIS A 39 -9.99 -3.63 -17.94
CA HIS A 39 -10.66 -3.14 -16.75
C HIS A 39 -11.23 -1.72 -16.96
N PRO A 40 -12.31 -1.33 -16.26
CA PRO A 40 -12.95 -0.05 -16.50
C PRO A 40 -12.13 1.18 -16.12
N SER A 41 -11.36 1.12 -15.02
CA SER A 41 -10.60 2.26 -14.50
C SER A 41 -9.57 1.83 -13.45
N LEU A 42 -8.29 2.04 -13.76
CA LEU A 42 -7.20 1.77 -12.81
C LEU A 42 -7.34 2.60 -11.53
N GLY A 43 -7.67 3.89 -11.65
CA GLY A 43 -7.83 4.78 -10.48
C GLY A 43 -8.92 4.31 -9.52
N THR A 44 -10.04 3.82 -10.04
CA THR A 44 -11.13 3.25 -9.23
C THR A 44 -10.68 2.00 -8.49
N ASP A 45 -9.95 1.12 -9.17
CA ASP A 45 -9.46 -0.13 -8.58
C ASP A 45 -8.43 0.14 -7.48
N LEU A 46 -7.46 1.04 -7.70
CA LEU A 46 -6.47 1.44 -6.70
C LEU A 46 -7.14 2.03 -5.44
N MET A 47 -8.16 2.88 -5.61
CA MET A 47 -8.92 3.44 -4.50
C MET A 47 -9.70 2.35 -3.74
N THR A 48 -10.31 1.41 -4.48
CA THR A 48 -11.04 0.28 -3.88
C THR A 48 -10.13 -0.59 -3.03
N ILE A 49 -8.91 -0.88 -3.52
CA ILE A 49 -7.90 -1.64 -2.78
C ILE A 49 -7.48 -0.89 -1.50
N ALA A 50 -7.25 0.42 -1.59
CA ALA A 50 -6.88 1.24 -0.45
C ALA A 50 -7.95 1.25 0.64
N LEU A 51 -9.22 1.47 0.25
CA LEU A 51 -10.36 1.44 1.18
C LEU A 51 -10.56 0.06 1.81
N ALA A 52 -10.32 -1.02 1.06
CA ALA A 52 -10.36 -2.37 1.61
C ALA A 52 -9.28 -2.56 2.69
N LEU A 53 -8.07 -2.03 2.47
CA LEU A 53 -6.98 -2.11 3.45
C LEU A 53 -7.25 -1.25 4.69
N GLU A 54 -7.75 -0.03 4.50
CA GLU A 54 -8.20 0.85 5.61
C GLU A 54 -9.24 0.15 6.46
N SER A 55 -10.26 -0.42 5.82
CA SER A 55 -11.32 -1.15 6.51
C SER A 55 -10.75 -2.33 7.29
N ALA A 56 -9.84 -3.11 6.70
CA ALA A 56 -9.21 -4.24 7.38
C ALA A 56 -8.41 -3.80 8.61
N PHE A 57 -7.59 -2.75 8.48
CA PHE A 57 -6.80 -2.21 9.60
C PHE A 57 -7.69 -1.63 10.69
N ASN A 58 -8.60 -0.72 10.33
CA ASN A 58 -9.46 0.02 11.25
C ASN A 58 -10.46 -0.89 11.95
N ASN A 59 -10.81 -2.04 11.35
CA ASN A 59 -11.67 -3.02 11.99
C ASN A 59 -10.96 -3.99 12.93
N SER A 60 -9.63 -4.06 12.88
CA SER A 60 -8.85 -4.95 13.76
C SER A 60 -9.07 -4.61 15.24
N THR A 61 -9.08 -5.65 16.08
CA THR A 61 -9.20 -5.50 17.54
C THR A 61 -8.02 -4.71 18.09
N MET A 62 -6.83 -4.95 17.57
CA MET A 62 -5.61 -4.25 17.98
C MET A 62 -5.65 -2.76 17.65
N ALA A 63 -6.08 -2.34 16.46
CA ALA A 63 -6.18 -0.90 16.12
C ALA A 63 -7.24 -0.19 16.99
N LYS A 64 -8.43 -0.79 17.12
CA LYS A 64 -9.53 -0.26 17.93
C LYS A 64 -9.16 -0.10 19.40
N SER A 65 -8.54 -1.11 20.00
CA SER A 65 -8.12 -1.07 21.41
C SER A 65 -7.06 -0.01 21.70
N ASN A 66 -6.22 0.32 20.71
CA ASN A 66 -5.22 1.38 20.82
C ASN A 66 -5.73 2.75 20.36
N GLY A 67 -6.98 2.85 19.87
CA GLY A 67 -7.62 4.08 19.44
C GLY A 67 -6.99 4.70 18.18
N TYR A 68 -6.45 3.88 17.28
CA TYR A 68 -5.87 4.32 16.01
C TYR A 68 -6.77 3.97 14.83
N GLU A 69 -6.79 4.87 13.85
CA GLU A 69 -7.37 4.66 12.53
C GLU A 69 -6.36 5.11 11.47
N ILE A 70 -6.42 4.53 10.29
CA ILE A 70 -5.63 4.96 9.13
C ILE A 70 -6.55 5.41 7.99
N ALA A 71 -6.01 6.27 7.14
CA ALA A 71 -6.55 6.59 5.82
C ALA A 71 -5.40 6.80 4.83
N PHE A 72 -5.62 6.42 3.58
CA PHE A 72 -4.72 6.65 2.47
C PHE A 72 -5.30 7.73 1.56
N GLU A 73 -4.53 8.77 1.31
CA GLU A 73 -4.84 9.76 0.28
C GLU A 73 -3.97 9.48 -0.94
N ILE A 74 -4.59 8.95 -2.00
CA ILE A 74 -3.90 8.58 -3.24
C ILE A 74 -3.93 9.77 -4.20
N PHE A 75 -2.75 10.16 -4.68
CA PHE A 75 -2.56 11.22 -5.65
C PHE A 75 -1.87 10.69 -6.90
N THR A 76 -2.35 11.06 -8.08
CA THR A 76 -1.74 10.68 -9.38
C THR A 76 -1.20 11.93 -10.09
N PRO A 77 0.00 12.41 -9.75
CA PRO A 77 0.53 13.65 -10.30
C PRO A 77 0.87 13.47 -11.78
N VAL A 78 0.10 14.14 -12.66
CA VAL A 78 0.22 14.03 -14.12
C VAL A 78 1.45 14.73 -14.71
N ASP A 79 2.02 15.71 -14.01
CA ASP A 79 3.16 16.50 -14.48
C ASP A 79 4.49 16.11 -13.81
N ASN A 80 4.58 14.88 -13.31
CA ASN A 80 5.78 14.43 -12.61
C ASN A 80 6.92 14.11 -13.61
N PRO A 81 8.14 14.64 -13.43
CA PRO A 81 9.24 14.46 -14.39
C PRO A 81 9.70 13.01 -14.55
N PHE A 82 9.36 12.12 -13.61
CA PHE A 82 9.71 10.71 -13.68
C PHE A 82 8.80 9.89 -14.59
N LEU A 83 7.61 10.39 -14.96
CA LEU A 83 6.70 9.67 -15.85
C LEU A 83 7.36 9.38 -17.21
N ALA A 84 8.16 10.31 -17.73
CA ALA A 84 8.90 10.13 -18.97
C ALA A 84 10.00 9.04 -18.89
N LYS A 85 10.45 8.67 -17.68
CA LYS A 85 11.44 7.61 -17.44
C LYS A 85 10.81 6.23 -17.18
N MET A 86 9.48 6.16 -17.04
CA MET A 86 8.74 4.93 -16.68
C MET A 86 8.24 4.13 -17.89
N GLY A 87 8.73 4.43 -19.09
CA GLY A 87 8.39 3.68 -20.31
C GLY A 87 9.00 2.27 -20.34
N LEU A 88 8.70 1.48 -21.38
CA LEU A 88 9.15 0.09 -21.53
C LEU A 88 10.67 -0.09 -21.44
N GLN A 89 11.45 0.94 -21.78
CA GLN A 89 12.92 0.87 -21.76
C GLN A 89 13.48 0.63 -20.35
N ILE A 90 12.76 1.05 -19.29
CA ILE A 90 13.21 0.76 -17.92
C ILE A 90 13.21 -0.74 -17.62
N CYS A 91 12.36 -1.49 -18.31
CA CYS A 91 12.16 -2.91 -18.14
C CYS A 91 13.10 -3.77 -18.98
N GLU A 92 13.67 -3.21 -20.05
CA GLU A 92 14.65 -3.90 -20.91
C GLU A 92 16.03 -4.03 -20.24
N GLY A 93 16.28 -3.26 -19.18
CA GLY A 93 17.52 -3.30 -18.42
C GLY A 93 17.51 -4.24 -17.23
N SER A 94 18.57 -4.18 -16.43
CA SER A 94 18.65 -4.89 -15.15
C SER A 94 17.78 -4.22 -14.08
N ILE A 95 17.48 -4.96 -13.01
CA ILE A 95 16.78 -4.45 -11.81
C ILE A 95 17.40 -3.16 -11.24
N SER A 96 18.70 -2.93 -11.50
CA SER A 96 19.41 -1.70 -11.15
C SER A 96 18.76 -0.45 -11.74
N ASN A 97 18.20 -0.51 -12.95
CA ASN A 97 17.55 0.66 -13.56
C ASN A 97 16.30 1.07 -12.77
N ILE A 98 15.58 0.10 -12.23
CA ILE A 98 14.41 0.34 -11.36
C ILE A 98 14.88 0.91 -10.02
N LEU A 99 15.95 0.36 -9.44
CA LEU A 99 16.55 0.88 -8.20
C LEU A 99 17.06 2.32 -8.38
N ASP A 100 17.68 2.62 -9.50
CA ASP A 100 18.16 3.95 -9.86
C ASP A 100 16.99 4.93 -10.00
N LEU A 101 15.89 4.51 -10.63
CA LEU A 101 14.68 5.32 -10.70
C LEU A 101 14.09 5.60 -9.30
N LEU A 102 13.99 4.58 -8.44
CA LEU A 102 13.49 4.75 -7.06
C LEU A 102 14.39 5.68 -6.24
N ASN A 103 15.71 5.62 -6.45
CA ASN A 103 16.68 6.51 -5.82
C ASN A 103 16.57 7.95 -6.36
N ASP A 104 16.37 8.13 -7.66
CA ASP A 104 16.10 9.42 -8.29
C ASP A 104 14.84 10.08 -7.71
N VAL A 105 13.76 9.31 -7.55
CA VAL A 105 12.51 9.77 -6.89
C VAL A 105 12.79 10.17 -5.44
N ASN A 106 13.55 9.36 -4.69
CA ASN A 106 13.92 9.66 -3.31
C ASN A 106 14.76 10.94 -3.18
N ARG A 107 15.64 11.23 -4.15
CA ARG A 107 16.46 12.45 -4.16
C ARG A 107 15.64 13.69 -4.49
N PHE A 108 14.63 13.55 -5.36
CA PHE A 108 13.73 14.64 -5.72
C PHE A 108 12.74 14.96 -4.60
N ASP A 109 12.15 13.94 -3.99
CA ASP A 109 11.22 14.07 -2.89
C ASP A 109 11.40 12.93 -1.88
N ASN A 110 12.08 13.27 -0.80
CA ASN A 110 12.32 12.38 0.33
C ASN A 110 11.18 12.40 1.37
N THR A 111 10.20 13.30 1.24
CA THR A 111 9.15 13.53 2.24
C THR A 111 7.83 12.81 1.94
N HIS A 112 7.50 12.53 0.68
CA HIS A 112 6.25 11.83 0.32
C HIS A 112 6.47 10.36 -0.03
N HIS A 113 5.42 9.54 0.16
CA HIS A 113 5.44 8.15 -0.31
C HIS A 113 5.19 8.10 -1.81
N TYR A 114 5.88 7.19 -2.49
CA TYR A 114 5.71 6.96 -3.92
C TYR A 114 5.50 5.47 -4.22
N ILE A 115 4.50 5.18 -5.05
CA ILE A 115 4.30 3.89 -5.70
C ILE A 115 4.44 4.11 -7.21
N LEU A 116 5.30 3.36 -7.87
CA LEU A 116 5.52 3.41 -9.31
C LEU A 116 4.90 2.17 -9.95
N LEU A 117 3.94 2.36 -10.85
CA LEU A 117 3.35 1.28 -11.65
C LEU A 117 4.09 1.16 -12.99
N LEU A 118 4.95 0.15 -13.10
CA LEU A 118 5.84 -0.10 -14.23
C LEU A 118 5.17 -0.98 -15.29
N PRO A 119 5.33 -0.69 -16.59
CA PRO A 119 4.56 -1.33 -17.66
C PRO A 119 4.98 -2.76 -18.00
N CYS A 120 5.99 -3.32 -17.34
CA CYS A 120 6.50 -4.66 -17.62
C CYS A 120 6.05 -5.71 -16.62
N PRO A 121 5.92 -6.98 -17.04
CA PRO A 121 5.62 -8.08 -16.14
C PRO A 121 6.83 -8.39 -15.23
N PRO A 122 6.59 -8.91 -14.02
CA PRO A 122 7.66 -9.23 -13.06
C PRO A 122 8.51 -10.45 -13.48
N VAL A 123 8.02 -11.25 -14.43
CA VAL A 123 8.64 -12.50 -14.89
C VAL A 123 10.11 -12.31 -15.29
N MET A 124 10.46 -11.14 -15.80
CA MET A 124 11.84 -10.82 -16.22
C MET A 124 12.83 -10.72 -15.05
N PHE A 125 12.35 -10.69 -13.80
CA PHE A 125 13.15 -10.57 -12.58
C PHE A 125 12.89 -11.70 -11.57
N ASN A 126 12.19 -12.77 -11.98
CA ASN A 126 11.79 -13.88 -11.10
C ASN A 126 12.98 -14.52 -10.36
N GLU A 127 14.15 -14.65 -10.99
CA GLU A 127 15.34 -15.19 -10.32
C GLU A 127 15.76 -14.36 -9.10
N ILE A 128 15.61 -13.04 -9.18
CA ILE A 128 15.93 -12.12 -8.10
C ILE A 128 14.89 -12.27 -6.99
N PHE A 129 13.59 -12.23 -7.31
CA PHE A 129 12.52 -12.36 -6.30
C PHE A 129 12.53 -13.72 -5.60
N ASN A 130 12.75 -14.80 -6.35
CA ASN A 130 12.89 -16.15 -5.80
C ASN A 130 14.12 -16.28 -4.89
N SER A 131 15.23 -15.61 -5.21
CA SER A 131 16.46 -15.67 -4.40
C SER A 131 16.30 -15.02 -3.01
N VAL A 132 15.32 -14.13 -2.85
CA VAL A 132 15.03 -13.45 -1.57
C VAL A 132 13.72 -13.93 -0.93
N GLY A 133 13.07 -14.95 -1.48
CA GLY A 133 11.83 -15.52 -0.93
C GLY A 133 10.64 -14.57 -0.92
N ILE A 134 10.56 -13.69 -1.92
CA ILE A 134 9.48 -12.71 -2.05
C ILE A 134 8.47 -13.21 -3.10
N ASP A 135 7.25 -13.53 -2.67
CA ASP A 135 6.16 -13.97 -3.56
C ASP A 135 5.50 -12.81 -4.32
N VAL A 136 5.65 -11.57 -3.84
CA VAL A 136 5.06 -10.36 -4.45
C VAL A 136 6.17 -9.39 -4.85
N PRO A 137 6.42 -9.18 -6.15
CA PRO A 137 7.61 -8.53 -6.68
C PRO A 137 7.59 -7.02 -6.43
N ILE A 138 7.85 -6.61 -5.19
CA ILE A 138 7.97 -5.21 -4.79
C ILE A 138 9.44 -4.88 -4.58
N VAL A 139 9.93 -3.86 -5.27
CA VAL A 139 11.27 -3.30 -5.05
C VAL A 139 11.15 -2.05 -4.19
N ASP A 140 11.87 -1.98 -3.08
CA ASP A 140 11.95 -0.80 -2.21
C ASP A 140 13.36 -0.23 -2.09
N TYR A 141 13.46 1.09 -2.05
CA TYR A 141 14.70 1.78 -1.68
C TYR A 141 14.73 1.99 -0.16
N PRO A 142 15.70 1.43 0.58
CA PRO A 142 15.80 1.62 2.01
C PRO A 142 16.20 3.07 2.30
N SER A 143 15.29 3.89 2.82
CA SER A 143 15.60 5.31 3.04
C SER A 143 14.90 5.93 4.25
N ASN A 144 15.76 6.25 5.22
CA ASN A 144 15.86 7.49 6.00
C ASN A 144 14.93 7.71 7.21
N ILE A 145 15.40 8.60 8.09
CA ILE A 145 14.76 9.11 9.32
C ILE A 145 13.31 9.58 9.08
N GLU A 146 12.98 9.94 7.83
CA GLU A 146 11.70 10.51 7.42
C GLU A 146 10.62 9.48 7.10
N CYS A 147 10.90 8.18 7.15
CA CYS A 147 9.92 7.09 7.07
C CYS A 147 9.13 6.96 5.74
N SER A 148 9.33 7.85 4.78
CA SER A 148 8.72 7.78 3.47
C SER A 148 9.28 6.61 2.65
N LYS A 149 8.44 6.00 1.81
CA LYS A 149 8.75 4.77 1.06
C LYS A 149 8.62 5.01 -0.44
N ARG A 150 9.49 4.35 -1.23
CA ARG A 150 9.47 4.35 -2.70
C ARG A 150 9.40 2.90 -3.12
N ILE A 151 8.31 2.56 -3.80
CA ILE A 151 7.95 1.19 -4.12
C ILE A 151 7.68 1.10 -5.62
N ALA A 152 8.26 0.13 -6.30
CA ALA A 152 7.88 -0.23 -7.67
C ALA A 152 6.98 -1.48 -7.65
N ILE A 153 5.92 -1.44 -8.45
CA ILE A 153 5.01 -2.54 -8.76
C ILE A 153 5.06 -2.78 -10.27
N PHE A 154 5.21 -4.04 -10.67
CA PHE A 154 5.21 -4.46 -12.06
C PHE A 154 3.79 -4.53 -12.63
N TYR A 155 3.68 -4.66 -13.94
CA TYR A 155 2.39 -4.76 -14.61
C TYR A 155 1.63 -6.02 -14.17
N GLU A 156 0.47 -5.80 -13.55
CA GLU A 156 -0.47 -6.83 -13.15
C GLU A 156 -1.72 -6.72 -14.02
N ALA A 157 -1.87 -7.64 -14.99
CA ALA A 157 -3.02 -7.68 -15.88
C ALA A 157 -4.31 -8.17 -15.19
N ASN A 158 -4.16 -8.83 -14.05
CA ASN A 158 -5.24 -9.45 -13.31
C ASN A 158 -5.53 -8.62 -12.04
N TYR A 159 -6.81 -8.31 -11.81
CA TYR A 159 -7.24 -7.51 -10.67
C TYR A 159 -6.79 -8.09 -9.32
N GLN A 160 -6.84 -9.42 -9.13
CA GLN A 160 -6.41 -10.05 -7.88
C GLN A 160 -4.91 -9.89 -7.63
N GLN A 161 -4.10 -9.96 -8.68
CA GLN A 161 -2.66 -9.69 -8.60
C GLN A 161 -2.39 -8.21 -8.27
N LEU A 162 -3.08 -7.28 -8.94
CA LEU A 162 -3.01 -5.85 -8.62
C LEU A 162 -3.43 -5.58 -7.17
N PHE A 163 -4.51 -6.20 -6.72
CA PHE A 163 -5.02 -6.11 -5.35
C PHE A 163 -3.97 -6.56 -4.34
N SER A 164 -3.30 -7.69 -4.59
CA SER A 164 -2.21 -8.17 -3.75
C SER A 164 -1.02 -7.21 -3.75
N SER A 165 -0.47 -6.90 -4.93
CA SER A 165 0.73 -6.08 -5.09
C SER A 165 0.55 -4.67 -4.54
N PHE A 166 -0.59 -4.03 -4.82
CA PHE A 166 -0.87 -2.67 -4.35
C PHE A 166 -1.20 -2.62 -2.85
N SER A 167 -1.99 -3.57 -2.32
CA SER A 167 -2.25 -3.61 -0.87
C SER A 167 -0.98 -3.88 -0.06
N ASN A 168 -0.08 -4.72 -0.56
CA ASN A 168 1.22 -4.96 0.07
C ASN A 168 2.14 -3.73 0.00
N ALA A 169 2.09 -2.96 -1.09
CA ALA A 169 2.81 -1.69 -1.17
C ALA A 169 2.29 -0.67 -0.13
N LEU A 170 0.96 -0.56 0.04
CA LEU A 170 0.36 0.30 1.06
C LEU A 170 0.68 -0.16 2.49
N LEU A 171 0.67 -1.48 2.75
CA LEU A 171 1.14 -2.04 4.02
C LEU A 171 2.60 -1.67 4.30
N LYS A 172 3.46 -1.74 3.29
CA LYS A 172 4.87 -1.37 3.41
C LYS A 172 5.05 0.14 3.65
N ILE A 173 4.17 0.98 3.09
CA ILE A 173 4.09 2.43 3.37
C ILE A 173 3.81 2.71 4.84
N ILE A 174 2.88 1.98 5.46
CA ILE A 174 2.61 2.09 6.91
C ILE A 174 3.58 1.28 7.77
N ASN A 175 4.66 0.79 7.15
CA ASN A 175 5.77 0.08 7.81
C ASN A 175 5.39 -1.29 8.41
N ALA A 176 4.47 -2.00 7.75
CA ALA A 176 4.25 -3.42 8.01
C ALA A 176 5.52 -4.24 7.66
N PRO A 177 5.87 -5.27 8.45
CA PRO A 177 7.02 -6.12 8.17
C PRO A 177 6.81 -7.00 6.92
N PRO A 178 7.89 -7.34 6.18
CA PRO A 178 7.80 -8.15 4.96
C PRO A 178 7.26 -9.57 5.12
N SER A 179 7.36 -10.16 6.31
CA SER A 179 6.85 -11.52 6.59
C SER A 179 5.33 -11.60 6.63
N ASP A 180 4.66 -10.45 6.62
CA ASP A 180 3.25 -10.30 6.93
C ASP A 180 2.44 -9.76 5.74
N TYR A 181 2.94 -9.95 4.51
CA TYR A 181 2.22 -9.59 3.31
C TYR A 181 0.85 -10.28 3.27
N ASN A 182 -0.16 -9.53 2.81
CA ASN A 182 -1.53 -9.99 2.72
C ASN A 182 -1.58 -11.30 1.92
N THR A 183 -2.07 -12.36 2.54
CA THR A 183 -2.68 -13.45 1.79
C THR A 183 -4.01 -12.95 1.27
N VAL A 184 -4.12 -12.82 -0.05
CA VAL A 184 -5.42 -12.60 -0.68
C VAL A 184 -6.26 -13.84 -0.41
N THR A 185 -7.20 -13.74 0.52
CA THR A 185 -8.12 -14.83 0.81
C THR A 185 -9.32 -14.68 -0.10
N GLU A 186 -9.42 -15.55 -1.11
CA GLU A 186 -10.62 -15.69 -1.93
C GLU A 186 -11.67 -16.46 -1.14
N SER A 187 -12.80 -15.80 -0.87
CA SER A 187 -13.97 -16.48 -0.31
C SER A 187 -15.04 -16.57 -1.40
N ALA A 188 -15.35 -17.79 -1.83
CA ALA A 188 -16.46 -18.03 -2.76
C ALA A 188 -17.79 -17.81 -2.02
N LEU A 189 -18.59 -16.83 -2.45
CA LEU A 189 -19.91 -16.56 -1.89
C LEU A 189 -21.04 -17.19 -2.72
N GLY A 190 -20.81 -18.39 -3.29
CA GLY A 190 -21.79 -19.05 -4.15
C GLY A 190 -22.18 -18.17 -5.34
N ASP A 191 -23.47 -17.81 -5.45
CA ASP A 191 -24.05 -17.04 -6.56
C ASP A 191 -23.62 -15.55 -6.61
N GLU A 192 -22.99 -15.02 -5.54
CA GLU A 192 -22.56 -13.61 -5.47
C GLU A 192 -21.15 -13.36 -6.03
N GLY A 193 -20.47 -14.42 -6.52
CA GLY A 193 -19.13 -14.34 -7.09
C GLY A 193 -17.99 -14.46 -6.07
N LEU A 194 -16.78 -14.08 -6.48
CA LEU A 194 -15.58 -14.11 -5.66
C LEU A 194 -15.46 -12.80 -4.87
N LYS A 195 -15.36 -12.89 -3.54
CA LYS A 195 -15.03 -11.74 -2.69
C LYS A 195 -13.56 -11.78 -2.31
N THR A 196 -12.82 -10.76 -2.76
CA THR A 196 -11.44 -10.52 -2.35
C THR A 196 -11.44 -9.70 -1.06
N SER A 197 -10.80 -10.22 -0.01
CA SER A 197 -10.67 -9.51 1.27
C SER A 197 -9.23 -9.46 1.75
N ILE A 198 -8.90 -8.41 2.50
CA ILE A 198 -7.61 -8.25 3.17
C ILE A 198 -7.78 -8.70 4.62
N THR A 199 -6.94 -9.63 5.06
CA THR A 199 -6.82 -10.01 6.46
C THR A 199 -5.44 -9.62 6.96
N ILE A 200 -5.39 -8.73 7.96
CA ILE A 200 -4.14 -8.32 8.61
C ILE A 200 -4.10 -8.98 9.98
N ASN A 201 -3.04 -9.73 10.27
CA ASN A 201 -2.85 -10.35 11.58
C ASN A 201 -2.64 -9.27 12.66
N ASP A 202 -3.19 -9.46 13.85
CA ASP A 202 -3.00 -8.56 15.01
C ASP A 202 -1.51 -8.35 15.34
N ASN A 203 -0.63 -9.34 15.11
CA ASN A 203 0.82 -9.17 15.28
C ASN A 203 1.39 -8.12 14.31
N THR A 204 0.91 -8.12 13.07
CA THR A 204 1.28 -7.13 12.05
C THR A 204 0.79 -5.75 12.44
N ILE A 205 -0.46 -5.65 12.92
CA ILE A 205 -1.00 -4.38 13.44
C ILE A 205 -0.16 -3.89 14.61
N TYR A 206 0.19 -4.76 15.56
CA TYR A 206 1.07 -4.40 16.68
C TYR A 206 2.44 -3.87 16.21
N ASN A 207 3.05 -4.52 15.22
CA ASN A 207 4.33 -4.11 14.64
C ASN A 207 4.21 -2.74 13.93
N ILE A 208 3.11 -2.48 13.24
CA ILE A 208 2.81 -1.17 12.64
C ILE A 208 2.68 -0.11 13.74
N LEU A 209 1.85 -0.35 14.76
CA LEU A 209 1.56 0.61 15.82
C LEU A 209 2.78 0.93 16.71
N SER A 210 3.71 -0.02 16.85
CA SER A 210 4.97 0.15 17.59
C SER A 210 6.08 0.80 16.75
N SER A 211 5.88 0.96 15.44
CA SER A 211 6.85 1.60 14.56
C SER A 211 6.94 3.10 14.81
N LYS A 212 8.16 3.61 14.95
CA LYS A 212 8.43 5.06 15.00
C LYS A 212 7.85 5.80 13.78
N CYS A 213 7.84 5.13 12.62
CA CYS A 213 7.33 5.71 11.39
C CYS A 213 5.82 5.92 11.42
N PHE A 214 5.07 4.96 11.97
CA PHE A 214 3.63 5.09 12.13
C PHE A 214 3.27 6.21 13.11
N LEU A 215 3.99 6.28 14.25
CA LEU A 215 3.74 7.30 15.26
C LEU A 215 4.03 8.72 14.73
N ASN A 216 5.05 8.87 13.89
CA ASN A 216 5.44 10.14 13.26
C ASN A 216 4.58 10.53 12.05
N ALA A 217 3.75 9.63 11.51
CA ALA A 217 2.82 9.97 10.43
C ALA A 217 1.86 11.09 10.89
N ARG A 218 1.45 11.98 9.98
CA ARG A 218 0.56 13.10 10.31
C ARG A 218 -0.81 12.57 10.76
N GLY A 219 -1.40 13.22 11.75
CA GLY A 219 -2.74 12.96 12.26
C GLY A 219 -3.42 14.23 12.76
#